data_AF-A0A0N0ATV8-F1
#
_entry.id   AF-A0A0N0ATV8-F1
#
_cell.length_a   1.000
_cell.length_b   1.000
_cell.length_c   1.000
_cell.angle_alpha   90.00
_cell.angle_beta   90.00
_cell.angle_gamma   90.00
#
_symmetry.space_group_name_H-M   'P 1'
#
loop_
_entity.id
_entity.type
_entity.pdbx_description
1 polymer ?
#
loop_
_entity_poly.entity_id
_entity_poly.type
_entity_poly.pdbx_seq_one_letter_code
_entity_poly.pdbx_strand_id
1 'polypeptide(L)'
;MDTLDEELAALRRESDRVAESLLAMEDHPGHRLLRGAVLTGASARRWEAANAGMVRLWEWFDAYRAVLRRASDTRDPAELGRLLRGEAVVLPGASARTLTGPVAERVTVRALVARMKSEYARVTAVLAEAHEAWARRLEVLDPLAGQVAGIDSPAAERLHAEVARAHARAVADPLTPDPAVADLVARVAAVSALHRTFSSRVAALSRLVAEVESVRARAAEVRVEVVAKIVGDHPPVPTEDVAGALDGLRGRFPDVAESDVAAVETAVGAAAARAREVLAHLTGSLDRRAELRGRLDAYRAKAAGRGFAEDAELLVLHRQARDVLFGAPCDLGAGTVAVLRYQRAVLARTEAR
;
A
#
# COMPACT_ATOMS: atom_id res chain seq x y z
N MET A 1 25.76 69.11 3.33
CA MET A 1 26.43 68.30 2.31
C MET A 1 26.51 66.86 2.81
N ASP A 2 27.10 66.62 3.99
CA ASP A 2 27.22 65.29 4.62
C ASP A 2 25.98 64.39 4.55
N THR A 3 24.77 64.90 4.81
CA THR A 3 23.57 64.05 4.83
C THR A 3 23.13 63.50 3.47
N LEU A 4 23.37 64.21 2.37
CA LEU A 4 23.06 63.73 1.01
C LEU A 4 24.12 62.73 0.52
N ASP A 5 25.38 62.98 0.89
CA ASP A 5 26.50 62.09 0.58
C ASP A 5 26.40 60.77 1.37
N GLU A 6 25.96 60.84 2.64
CA GLU A 6 25.61 59.66 3.46
C GLU A 6 24.45 58.85 2.85
N GLU A 7 23.40 59.53 2.35
CA GLU A 7 22.25 58.89 1.69
C GLU A 7 22.69 58.19 0.38
N LEU A 8 23.52 58.86 -0.43
CA LEU A 8 24.11 58.26 -1.64
C LEU A 8 24.99 57.05 -1.29
N ALA A 9 25.82 57.15 -0.25
CA ALA A 9 26.65 56.04 0.21
C ALA A 9 25.80 54.85 0.72
N ALA A 10 24.68 55.10 1.39
CA ALA A 10 23.76 54.07 1.83
C ALA A 10 23.07 53.37 0.65
N LEU A 11 22.62 54.13 -0.36
CA LEU A 11 22.02 53.58 -1.57
C LEU A 11 23.02 52.77 -2.40
N ARG A 12 24.29 53.17 -2.48
CA ARG A 12 25.33 52.34 -3.13
C ARG A 12 25.49 50.99 -2.43
N ARG A 13 25.55 50.95 -1.09
CA ARG A 13 25.57 49.70 -0.32
C ARG A 13 24.30 48.86 -0.50
N GLU A 14 23.13 49.48 -0.70
CA GLU A 14 21.91 48.76 -1.07
C GLU A 14 22.00 48.20 -2.50
N SER A 15 22.54 48.96 -3.45
CA SER A 15 22.79 48.48 -4.83
C SER A 15 23.70 47.27 -4.88
N ASP A 16 24.77 47.24 -4.07
CA ASP A 16 25.66 46.07 -4.02
C ASP A 16 24.93 44.83 -3.49
N ARG A 17 24.13 44.97 -2.43
CA ARG A 17 23.28 43.88 -1.90
C ARG A 17 22.22 43.40 -2.88
N VAL A 18 21.66 44.32 -3.68
CA VAL A 18 20.70 43.97 -4.74
C VAL A 18 21.41 43.17 -5.85
N ALA A 19 22.63 43.57 -6.24
CA ALA A 19 23.44 42.83 -7.21
C ALA A 19 23.68 41.39 -6.75
N GLU A 20 24.12 41.22 -5.49
CA GLU A 20 24.31 39.91 -4.87
C GLU A 20 23.03 39.06 -4.88
N SER A 21 21.89 39.68 -4.57
CA SER A 21 20.58 38.99 -4.57
C SER A 21 20.17 38.53 -5.97
N LEU A 22 20.37 39.36 -6.99
CA LEU A 22 20.06 39.00 -8.38
C LEU A 22 20.95 37.87 -8.89
N LEU A 23 22.24 37.87 -8.53
CA LEU A 23 23.15 36.77 -8.84
C LEU A 23 22.72 35.47 -8.12
N ALA A 24 22.39 35.55 -6.82
CA ALA A 24 21.92 34.39 -6.07
C ALA A 24 20.62 33.79 -6.64
N MET A 25 19.74 34.63 -7.21
CA MET A 25 18.55 34.18 -7.92
C MET A 25 18.88 33.41 -9.22
N GLU A 26 19.90 33.84 -9.98
CA GLU A 26 20.36 33.09 -11.16
C GLU A 26 20.99 31.73 -10.78
N ASP A 27 21.67 31.68 -9.64
CA ASP A 27 22.25 30.45 -9.08
C ASP A 27 21.23 29.57 -8.33
N HIS A 28 19.97 29.98 -8.27
CA HIS A 28 18.94 29.23 -7.57
C HIS A 28 18.70 27.85 -8.22
N PRO A 29 18.62 26.75 -7.45
CA PRO A 29 18.38 25.40 -8.00
C PRO A 29 17.15 25.31 -8.90
N GLY A 30 16.04 25.93 -8.47
CA GLY A 30 14.82 26.03 -9.27
C GLY A 30 14.99 26.77 -10.61
N HIS A 31 15.87 27.76 -10.68
CA HIS A 31 16.17 28.43 -11.95
C HIS A 31 16.88 27.49 -12.92
N ARG A 32 17.93 26.80 -12.47
CA ARG A 32 18.63 25.78 -13.28
C ARG A 32 17.71 24.69 -13.78
N LEU A 33 16.81 24.22 -12.90
CA LEU A 33 15.82 23.20 -13.23
C LEU A 33 14.85 23.67 -14.32
N LEU A 34 14.22 24.83 -14.13
CA LEU A 34 13.20 25.33 -15.06
C LEU A 34 13.81 25.74 -16.40
N ARG A 35 15.03 26.28 -16.40
CA ARG A 35 15.76 26.66 -17.62
C ARG A 35 16.21 25.45 -18.44
N GLY A 36 16.57 24.34 -17.80
CA GLY A 36 17.10 23.14 -18.45
C GLY A 36 16.05 22.16 -18.98
N ALA A 37 14.78 22.34 -18.63
CA ALA A 37 13.71 21.40 -18.95
C ALA A 37 12.81 21.88 -20.11
N VAL A 38 12.27 20.94 -20.87
CA VAL A 38 11.16 21.22 -21.80
C VAL A 38 9.86 21.25 -21.00
N LEU A 39 9.52 22.44 -20.51
CA LEU A 39 8.37 22.63 -19.61
C LEU A 39 7.04 22.58 -20.36
N THR A 40 6.01 22.08 -19.66
CA THR A 40 4.63 22.04 -20.15
C THR A 40 3.66 22.54 -19.07
N GLY A 41 2.38 22.67 -19.42
CA GLY A 41 1.32 22.89 -18.45
C GLY A 41 1.48 24.16 -17.60
N ALA A 42 1.27 24.02 -16.28
CA ALA A 42 1.32 25.16 -15.36
C ALA A 42 2.76 25.64 -15.13
N SER A 43 3.74 24.73 -15.11
CA SER A 43 5.15 25.07 -14.95
C SER A 43 5.66 25.93 -16.09
N ALA A 44 5.30 25.63 -17.34
CA ALA A 44 5.68 26.46 -18.48
C ALA A 44 5.17 27.90 -18.35
N ARG A 45 3.88 28.08 -18.02
CA ARG A 45 3.28 29.43 -17.87
C ARG A 45 3.89 30.22 -16.73
N ARG A 46 4.11 29.56 -15.59
CA ARG A 46 4.70 30.20 -14.40
C ARG A 46 6.16 30.53 -14.62
N TRP A 47 6.91 29.67 -15.32
CA TRP A 47 8.28 29.94 -15.72
C TRP A 47 8.38 31.09 -16.71
N GLU A 48 7.52 31.16 -17.72
CA GLU A 48 7.50 32.28 -18.68
C GLU A 48 7.29 33.62 -17.96
N ALA A 49 6.32 33.68 -17.03
CA ALA A 49 6.07 34.87 -16.23
C ALA A 49 7.26 35.24 -15.31
N ALA A 50 7.87 34.24 -14.66
CA ALA A 50 9.03 34.43 -13.79
C ALA A 50 10.27 34.89 -14.58
N ASN A 51 10.54 34.28 -15.73
CA ASN A 51 11.64 34.63 -16.62
C ASN A 51 11.47 36.07 -17.15
N ALA A 52 10.26 36.47 -17.55
CA ALA A 52 9.98 37.86 -17.90
C ALA A 52 10.19 38.82 -16.70
N GLY A 53 9.89 38.37 -15.48
CA GLY A 53 10.18 39.10 -14.23
C GLY A 53 11.67 39.26 -13.97
N MET A 54 12.47 38.22 -14.22
CA MET A 54 13.94 38.27 -14.12
C MET A 54 14.54 39.28 -15.09
N VAL A 55 14.07 39.29 -16.33
CA VAL A 55 14.50 40.30 -17.33
C VAL A 55 14.17 41.72 -16.85
N ARG A 56 12.93 41.94 -16.38
CA ARG A 56 12.53 43.25 -15.80
C ARG A 56 13.40 43.67 -14.62
N LEU A 57 13.75 42.74 -13.73
CA LEU A 57 14.59 43.02 -12.56
C LEU A 57 15.98 43.54 -12.97
N TRP A 58 16.60 42.92 -13.98
CA TRP A 58 17.88 43.38 -14.51
C TRP A 58 17.77 44.74 -15.20
N GLU A 59 16.74 44.96 -16.02
CA GLU A 59 16.47 46.28 -16.64
C GLU A 59 16.29 47.38 -15.58
N TRP A 60 15.53 47.10 -14.52
CA TRP A 60 15.31 48.02 -13.40
C TRP A 60 16.59 48.26 -12.60
N PHE A 61 17.41 47.22 -12.41
CA PHE A 61 18.70 47.35 -11.74
C PHE A 61 19.69 48.19 -12.54
N ASP A 62 19.72 48.06 -13.87
CA ASP A 62 20.54 48.91 -14.73
C ASP A 62 20.09 50.37 -14.68
N ALA A 63 18.78 50.63 -14.69
CA ALA A 63 18.22 51.97 -14.50
C ALA A 63 18.57 52.55 -13.12
N TYR A 64 18.52 51.72 -12.06
CA TYR A 64 18.93 52.10 -10.71
C TYR A 64 20.42 52.50 -10.68
N ARG A 65 21.31 51.67 -11.21
CA ARG A 65 22.75 51.95 -11.28
C ARG A 65 23.07 53.18 -12.12
N ALA A 66 22.30 53.45 -13.18
CA ALA A 66 22.48 54.65 -14.00
C ALA A 66 22.17 55.93 -13.21
N VAL A 67 21.10 55.95 -12.40
CA VAL A 67 20.78 57.09 -11.52
C VAL A 67 21.85 57.27 -10.45
N LEU A 68 22.29 56.18 -9.81
CA LEU A 68 23.37 56.26 -8.80
C LEU A 68 24.68 56.78 -9.39
N ARG A 69 25.03 56.38 -10.62
CA ARG A 69 26.21 56.91 -11.32
C ARG A 69 26.09 58.41 -11.57
N ARG A 70 24.94 58.88 -12.09
CA ARG A 70 24.69 60.32 -12.27
C ARG A 70 24.75 61.10 -10.96
N ALA A 71 24.20 60.53 -9.88
CA ALA A 71 24.27 61.12 -8.54
C ALA A 71 25.71 61.14 -7.99
N SER A 72 26.57 60.23 -8.44
CA SER A 72 27.99 60.16 -8.07
C SER A 72 28.84 61.22 -8.79
N ASP A 73 28.46 61.54 -10.02
CA ASP A 73 29.22 62.41 -10.91
C ASP A 73 28.85 63.89 -10.74
N THR A 74 27.66 64.20 -10.19
CA THR A 74 27.23 65.58 -9.97
C THR A 74 27.93 66.21 -8.77
N ARG A 75 28.31 67.49 -8.92
CA ARG A 75 28.83 68.34 -7.84
C ARG A 75 27.81 69.34 -7.32
N ASP A 76 26.60 69.36 -7.90
CA ASP A 76 25.50 70.25 -7.50
C ASP A 76 24.61 69.58 -6.42
N PRO A 77 24.57 70.11 -5.19
CA PRO A 77 23.71 69.58 -4.14
C PRO A 77 22.21 69.57 -4.47
N ALA A 78 21.74 70.51 -5.31
CA ALA A 78 20.34 70.58 -5.72
C ALA A 78 19.99 69.51 -6.77
N GLU A 79 20.89 69.24 -7.71
CA GLU A 79 20.79 68.10 -8.62
C GLU A 79 20.86 66.77 -7.86
N LEU A 80 21.79 66.62 -6.92
CA LEU A 80 21.91 65.42 -6.08
C LEU A 80 20.61 65.14 -5.30
N GLY A 81 20.04 66.15 -4.65
CA GLY A 81 18.76 66.01 -3.94
C GLY A 81 17.61 65.60 -4.87
N ARG A 82 17.56 66.12 -6.11
CA ARG A 82 16.56 65.72 -7.12
C ARG A 82 16.75 64.30 -7.61
N LEU A 83 17.99 63.85 -7.83
CA LEU A 83 18.28 62.49 -8.28
C LEU A 83 17.93 61.43 -7.21
N LEU A 84 18.18 61.75 -5.93
CA LEU A 84 17.93 60.82 -4.83
C LEU A 84 16.45 60.75 -4.43
N ARG A 85 15.76 61.89 -4.36
CA ARG A 85 14.41 62.00 -3.77
C ARG A 85 13.30 62.27 -4.79
N GLY A 86 13.65 62.79 -5.96
CA GLY A 86 12.72 63.07 -7.05
C GLY A 86 12.48 61.87 -7.97
N GLU A 87 11.62 62.07 -8.97
CA GLU A 87 11.29 61.08 -10.01
C GLU A 87 12.38 61.04 -11.10
N ALA A 88 13.56 60.58 -10.72
CA ALA A 88 14.76 60.59 -11.56
C ALA A 88 14.98 59.28 -12.35
N VAL A 89 14.33 58.18 -11.95
CA VAL A 89 14.43 56.90 -12.65
C VAL A 89 13.44 56.89 -13.80
N VAL A 90 13.93 56.63 -15.01
CA VAL A 90 13.08 56.46 -16.20
C VAL A 90 12.98 54.97 -16.50
N LEU A 91 11.77 54.43 -16.44
CA LEU A 91 11.49 53.04 -16.79
C LEU A 91 10.89 52.97 -18.20
N PRO A 92 11.30 51.99 -19.02
CA PRO A 92 10.62 51.75 -20.29
C PRO A 92 9.16 51.39 -20.00
N GLY A 93 8.23 52.12 -20.61
CA GLY A 93 6.80 51.87 -20.44
C GLY A 93 6.43 50.48 -20.94
N ALA A 94 5.53 49.79 -20.23
CA ALA A 94 4.92 48.57 -20.74
C ALA A 94 4.31 48.88 -22.10
N SER A 95 4.68 48.11 -23.13
CA SER A 95 4.20 48.30 -24.51
C SER A 95 2.68 48.09 -24.60
N ALA A 96 1.91 49.11 -24.23
CA ALA A 96 0.60 49.33 -24.80
C ALA A 96 0.84 50.05 -26.14
N ARG A 97 0.37 49.43 -27.23
CA ARG A 97 0.33 50.07 -28.55
C ARG A 97 -0.64 51.25 -28.50
N THR A 98 -0.19 52.40 -28.01
CA THR A 98 -0.84 53.69 -28.19
C THR A 98 -0.26 54.35 -29.44
N LEU A 99 -1.10 55.10 -30.18
CA LEU A 99 -0.76 55.81 -31.42
C LEU A 99 0.40 56.83 -31.27
N THR A 100 0.95 57.02 -30.07
CA THR A 100 1.98 58.01 -29.72
C THR A 100 3.29 57.42 -29.17
N GLY A 101 3.46 56.09 -29.20
CA GLY A 101 4.68 55.43 -28.71
C GLY A 101 4.69 55.18 -27.18
N PRO A 102 5.70 54.46 -26.67
CA PRO A 102 5.76 54.06 -25.26
C PRO A 102 5.96 55.29 -24.36
N VAL A 103 5.06 55.49 -23.41
CA VAL A 103 5.20 56.54 -22.38
C VAL A 103 6.19 56.04 -21.33
N ALA A 104 7.35 56.69 -21.24
CA ALA A 104 8.33 56.37 -20.21
C ALA A 104 7.81 56.78 -18.84
N GLU A 105 7.74 55.83 -17.91
CA GLU A 105 7.30 56.09 -16.54
C GLU A 105 8.47 56.66 -15.73
N ARG A 106 8.24 57.75 -14.99
CA ARG A 106 9.23 58.29 -14.05
C ARG A 106 8.87 57.89 -12.63
N VAL A 107 9.84 57.33 -11.92
CA VAL A 107 9.65 56.90 -10.53
C VAL A 107 10.81 57.37 -9.65
N THR A 108 10.56 57.44 -8.34
CA THR A 108 11.61 57.67 -7.35
C THR A 108 12.47 56.42 -7.16
N VAL A 109 13.72 56.58 -6.72
CA VAL A 109 14.62 55.46 -6.37
C VAL A 109 13.96 54.53 -5.35
N ARG A 110 13.31 55.10 -4.33
CA ARG A 110 12.59 54.34 -3.30
C ARG A 110 11.45 53.51 -3.88
N ALA A 111 10.67 54.08 -4.81
CA ALA A 111 9.58 53.36 -5.46
C ALA A 111 10.11 52.22 -6.36
N LEU A 112 11.21 52.45 -7.08
CA LEU A 112 11.87 51.43 -7.88
C LEU A 112 12.34 50.26 -7.01
N VAL A 113 13.07 50.54 -5.92
CA VAL A 113 13.55 49.50 -4.99
C VAL A 113 12.39 48.69 -4.41
N ALA A 114 11.27 49.33 -4.06
CA ALA A 114 10.07 48.62 -3.59
C ALA A 114 9.47 47.70 -4.68
N ARG A 115 9.41 48.16 -5.94
CA ARG A 115 8.98 47.34 -7.08
C ARG A 115 9.92 46.16 -7.32
N MET A 116 11.23 46.40 -7.31
CA MET A 116 12.25 45.36 -7.44
C MET A 116 12.11 44.31 -6.32
N LYS A 117 11.94 44.71 -5.06
CA LYS A 117 11.72 43.80 -3.93
C LYS A 117 10.48 42.92 -4.12
N SER A 118 9.37 43.52 -4.58
CA SER A 118 8.13 42.79 -4.85
C SER A 118 8.27 41.78 -6.00
N GLU A 119 8.89 42.20 -7.10
CA GLU A 119 9.09 41.35 -8.27
C GLU A 119 10.09 40.22 -7.99
N TYR A 120 11.18 40.52 -7.27
CA TYR A 120 12.15 39.53 -6.78
C TYR A 120 11.47 38.46 -5.92
N ALA A 121 10.61 38.86 -4.97
CA ALA A 121 9.87 37.93 -4.13
C ALA A 121 8.94 37.02 -4.94
N ARG A 122 8.27 37.54 -5.98
CA ARG A 122 7.41 36.73 -6.86
C ARG A 122 8.21 35.71 -7.67
N VAL A 123 9.32 36.14 -8.27
CA VAL A 123 10.17 35.25 -9.08
C VAL A 123 10.74 34.15 -8.19
N THR A 124 11.40 34.52 -7.08
CA THR A 124 12.01 33.55 -6.17
C THR A 124 11.01 32.59 -5.55
N ALA A 125 9.77 33.01 -5.28
CA ALA A 125 8.70 32.12 -4.84
C ALA A 125 8.41 31.01 -5.87
N VAL A 126 8.35 31.34 -7.17
CA VAL A 126 8.16 30.34 -8.23
C VAL A 126 9.35 29.39 -8.31
N LEU A 127 10.58 29.91 -8.21
CA LEU A 127 11.79 29.09 -8.25
C LEU A 127 11.87 28.13 -7.06
N ALA A 128 11.57 28.60 -5.85
CA ALA A 128 11.53 27.80 -4.64
C ALA A 128 10.45 26.71 -4.74
N GLU A 129 9.22 27.09 -5.09
CA GLU A 129 8.11 26.14 -5.21
C GLU A 129 8.39 25.06 -6.26
N ALA A 130 8.98 25.42 -7.41
CA ALA A 130 9.32 24.47 -8.45
C ALA A 130 10.40 23.48 -7.99
N HIS A 131 11.44 23.97 -7.31
CA HIS A 131 12.50 23.13 -6.77
C HIS A 131 11.97 22.15 -5.72
N GLU A 132 11.18 22.65 -4.77
CA GLU A 132 10.59 21.82 -3.73
C GLU A 132 9.59 20.80 -4.29
N ALA A 133 8.73 21.20 -5.23
CA ALA A 133 7.75 20.31 -5.83
C ALA A 133 8.43 19.19 -6.63
N TRP A 134 9.49 19.51 -7.35
CA TRP A 134 10.30 18.52 -8.04
C TRP A 134 11.00 17.56 -7.07
N ALA A 135 11.67 18.09 -6.03
CA ALA A 135 12.37 17.29 -5.03
C ALA A 135 11.42 16.29 -4.35
N ARG A 136 10.26 16.76 -3.87
CA ARG A 136 9.24 15.90 -3.25
C ARG A 136 8.74 14.79 -4.17
N ARG A 137 8.64 15.04 -5.48
CA ARG A 137 8.18 14.03 -6.44
C ARG A 137 9.25 12.99 -6.73
N LEU A 138 10.51 13.40 -6.87
CA LEU A 138 11.61 12.47 -7.09
C LEU A 138 11.90 11.60 -5.87
N GLU A 139 11.79 12.13 -4.65
CA GLU A 139 11.88 11.34 -3.42
C GLU A 139 10.91 10.15 -3.41
N VAL A 140 9.73 10.30 -4.02
CA VAL A 140 8.73 9.24 -4.14
C VAL A 140 8.99 8.33 -5.35
N LEU A 141 9.38 8.89 -6.50
CA LEU A 141 9.50 8.15 -7.76
C LEU A 141 10.84 7.38 -7.89
N ASP A 142 11.96 7.94 -7.42
CA ASP A 142 13.30 7.37 -7.57
C ASP A 142 13.40 5.92 -7.02
N PRO A 143 12.84 5.59 -5.84
CA PRO A 143 12.91 4.23 -5.31
C PRO A 143 12.07 3.22 -6.10
N LEU A 144 11.01 3.67 -6.79
CA LEU A 144 10.03 2.76 -7.40
C LEU A 144 10.65 1.91 -8.52
N ALA A 145 11.54 2.50 -9.31
CA ALA A 145 12.24 1.76 -10.37
C ALA A 145 13.06 0.60 -9.79
N GLY A 146 13.72 0.81 -8.64
CA GLY A 146 14.47 -0.23 -7.94
C GLY A 146 13.60 -1.32 -7.32
N GLN A 147 12.36 -1.01 -6.92
CA GLN A 147 11.45 -1.98 -6.31
C GLN A 147 10.92 -3.04 -7.28
N VAL A 148 10.86 -2.70 -8.58
CA VAL A 148 10.49 -3.63 -9.66
C VAL A 148 11.68 -4.12 -10.47
N ALA A 149 12.89 -3.64 -10.17
CA ALA A 149 14.09 -4.07 -10.86
C ALA A 149 14.38 -5.55 -10.59
N GLY A 150 14.72 -6.31 -11.64
CA GLY A 150 15.00 -7.74 -11.56
C GLY A 150 13.77 -8.63 -11.42
N ILE A 151 12.56 -8.07 -11.55
CA ILE A 151 11.32 -8.84 -11.66
C ILE A 151 11.03 -9.06 -13.15
N ASP A 152 11.24 -10.28 -13.63
CA ASP A 152 11.03 -10.65 -15.03
C ASP A 152 9.55 -11.01 -15.31
N SER A 153 8.63 -10.04 -15.16
CA SER A 153 7.21 -10.19 -15.52
C SER A 153 6.70 -9.03 -16.39
N PRO A 154 5.73 -9.26 -17.30
CA PRO A 154 5.09 -8.19 -18.07
C PRO A 154 4.40 -7.16 -17.18
N ALA A 155 3.98 -7.53 -15.97
CA ALA A 155 3.44 -6.58 -14.99
C ALA A 155 4.51 -5.62 -14.48
N ALA A 156 5.70 -6.13 -14.15
CA ALA A 156 6.83 -5.30 -13.74
C ALA A 156 7.35 -4.41 -14.88
N GLU A 157 7.44 -4.93 -16.11
CA GLU A 157 7.81 -4.14 -17.29
C GLU A 157 6.87 -2.96 -17.53
N ARG A 158 5.55 -3.19 -17.45
CA ARG A 158 4.55 -2.13 -17.55
C ARG A 158 4.72 -1.08 -16.46
N LEU A 159 4.92 -1.51 -15.21
CA LEU A 159 5.13 -0.60 -14.08
C LEU A 159 6.42 0.21 -14.23
N HIS A 160 7.50 -0.41 -14.71
CA HIS A 160 8.76 0.30 -14.99
C HIS A 160 8.55 1.41 -16.04
N ALA A 161 7.82 1.12 -17.13
CA ALA A 161 7.47 2.12 -18.13
C ALA A 161 6.56 3.23 -17.57
N GLU A 162 5.61 2.89 -16.69
CA GLU A 162 4.74 3.86 -16.03
C GLU A 162 5.52 4.78 -15.08
N VAL A 163 6.47 4.24 -14.31
CA VAL A 163 7.40 5.01 -13.46
C VAL A 163 8.23 5.97 -14.30
N ALA A 164 8.80 5.51 -15.43
CA ALA A 164 9.55 6.37 -16.34
C ALA A 164 8.68 7.52 -16.91
N ARG A 165 7.41 7.24 -17.26
CA ARG A 165 6.47 8.28 -17.70
C ARG A 165 6.12 9.27 -16.57
N ALA A 166 5.96 8.78 -15.34
CA ALA A 166 5.71 9.64 -14.19
C ALA A 166 6.91 10.56 -13.89
N HIS A 167 8.14 10.05 -14.00
CA HIS A 167 9.36 10.86 -13.97
C HIS A 167 9.35 11.95 -15.04
N ALA A 168 9.08 11.59 -16.30
CA ALA A 168 9.04 12.54 -17.40
C ALA A 168 8.01 13.66 -17.15
N ARG A 169 6.81 13.32 -16.64
CA ARG A 169 5.80 14.31 -16.26
C ARG A 169 6.25 15.19 -15.09
N ALA A 170 6.91 14.63 -14.08
CA ALA A 170 7.43 15.39 -12.94
C ALA A 170 8.52 16.39 -13.34
N VAL A 171 9.34 16.06 -14.34
CA VAL A 171 10.33 16.97 -14.92
C VAL A 171 9.69 18.04 -15.81
N ALA A 172 8.71 17.66 -16.63
CA ALA A 172 8.06 18.58 -17.57
C ALA A 172 7.08 19.56 -16.89
N ASP A 173 6.42 19.15 -15.81
CA ASP A 173 5.47 20.00 -15.08
C ASP A 173 5.52 19.74 -13.55
N PRO A 174 6.63 20.12 -12.86
CA PRO A 174 6.80 19.89 -11.43
C PRO A 174 5.74 20.57 -10.57
N LEU A 175 5.25 21.75 -10.97
CA LEU A 175 4.29 22.56 -10.22
C LEU A 175 2.84 22.04 -10.29
N THR A 176 2.53 21.12 -11.20
CA THR A 176 1.19 20.52 -11.30
C THR A 176 1.16 19.18 -10.58
N PRO A 177 0.39 19.00 -9.49
CA PRO A 177 0.27 17.71 -8.81
C PRO A 177 -0.16 16.58 -9.76
N ASP A 178 0.42 15.39 -9.58
CA ASP A 178 0.01 14.19 -10.33
C ASP A 178 -0.65 13.20 -9.37
N PRO A 179 -2.00 13.13 -9.37
CA PRO A 179 -2.72 12.24 -8.46
C PRO A 179 -2.50 10.75 -8.78
N ALA A 180 -2.01 10.41 -9.98
CA ALA A 180 -1.76 9.03 -10.37
C ALA A 180 -0.51 8.43 -9.69
N VAL A 181 0.36 9.26 -9.10
CA VAL A 181 1.57 8.78 -8.40
C VAL A 181 1.22 7.89 -7.21
N ALA A 182 0.17 8.22 -6.45
CA ALA A 182 -0.21 7.43 -5.28
C ALA A 182 -0.65 6.01 -5.66
N ASP A 183 -1.46 5.88 -6.72
CA ASP A 183 -1.86 4.58 -7.28
C ASP A 183 -0.66 3.80 -7.81
N LEU A 184 0.24 4.48 -8.54
CA LEU A 184 1.46 3.86 -9.07
C LEU A 184 2.35 3.30 -7.95
N VAL A 185 2.54 4.04 -6.86
CA VAL A 185 3.28 3.60 -5.66
C VAL A 185 2.65 2.33 -5.09
N ALA A 186 1.32 2.32 -4.92
CA ALA A 186 0.61 1.16 -4.36
C ALA A 186 0.75 -0.07 -5.26
N ARG A 187 0.63 0.10 -6.58
CA ARG A 187 0.77 -0.99 -7.56
C ARG A 187 2.19 -1.55 -7.62
N VAL A 188 3.21 -0.70 -7.59
CA VAL A 188 4.62 -1.11 -7.49
C VAL A 188 4.87 -1.90 -6.22
N ALA A 189 4.41 -1.39 -5.07
CA ALA A 189 4.58 -2.05 -3.78
C ALA A 189 3.89 -3.43 -3.76
N ALA A 190 2.70 -3.55 -4.33
CA ALA A 190 1.96 -4.82 -4.42
C ALA A 190 2.72 -5.87 -5.24
N VAL A 191 3.19 -5.52 -6.45
CA VAL A 191 3.95 -6.45 -7.30
C VAL A 191 5.26 -6.86 -6.63
N SER A 192 5.99 -5.91 -6.05
CA SER A 192 7.25 -6.20 -5.34
C SER A 192 7.04 -7.08 -4.11
N ALA A 193 5.98 -6.83 -3.32
CA ALA A 193 5.65 -7.64 -2.15
C ALA A 193 5.23 -9.07 -2.54
N LEU A 194 4.42 -9.22 -3.60
CA LEU A 194 4.02 -10.53 -4.11
C LEU A 194 5.26 -11.35 -4.50
N HIS A 195 6.17 -10.77 -5.28
CA HIS A 195 7.36 -11.50 -5.74
C HIS A 195 8.29 -11.90 -4.58
N ARG A 196 8.50 -11.01 -3.61
CA ARG A 196 9.32 -11.31 -2.42
C ARG A 196 8.71 -12.40 -1.53
N THR A 197 7.39 -12.49 -1.46
CA THR A 197 6.70 -13.41 -0.54
C THR A 197 6.20 -14.70 -1.21
N PHE A 198 6.20 -14.76 -2.55
CA PHE A 198 5.65 -15.89 -3.30
C PHE A 198 6.27 -17.23 -2.89
N SER A 199 7.60 -17.31 -2.81
CA SER A 199 8.31 -18.55 -2.47
C SER A 199 7.96 -19.08 -1.08
N SER A 200 7.85 -18.20 -0.07
CA SER A 200 7.50 -18.62 1.29
C SER A 200 6.04 -19.04 1.41
N ARG A 201 5.12 -18.36 0.69
CA ARG A 201 3.71 -18.74 0.59
C ARG A 201 3.53 -20.09 -0.09
N VAL A 202 4.20 -20.32 -1.23
CA VAL A 202 4.20 -21.62 -1.92
C VAL A 202 4.73 -22.72 -1.01
N ALA A 203 5.80 -22.49 -0.26
CA ALA A 203 6.33 -23.47 0.68
C ALA A 203 5.33 -23.81 1.80
N ALA A 204 4.61 -22.80 2.32
CA ALA A 204 3.54 -23.00 3.31
C ALA A 204 2.37 -23.82 2.72
N LEU A 205 1.92 -23.47 1.52
CA LEU A 205 0.88 -24.20 0.80
C LEU A 205 1.29 -25.65 0.52
N SER A 206 2.56 -25.89 0.17
CA SER A 206 3.09 -27.23 -0.07
C SER A 206 2.93 -28.13 1.16
N ARG A 207 3.22 -27.60 2.35
CA ARG A 207 3.05 -28.33 3.61
C ARG A 207 1.58 -28.62 3.89
N LEU A 208 0.71 -27.65 3.63
CA LEU A 208 -0.72 -27.82 3.85
C LEU A 208 -1.34 -28.82 2.87
N VAL A 209 -0.92 -28.82 1.59
CA VAL A 209 -1.30 -29.85 0.61
C VAL A 209 -0.85 -31.24 1.07
N ALA A 210 0.38 -31.39 1.55
CA ALA A 210 0.85 -32.67 2.08
C ALA A 210 0.03 -33.13 3.31
N GLU A 211 -0.39 -32.20 4.17
CA GLU A 211 -1.30 -32.51 5.27
C GLU A 211 -2.67 -32.98 4.76
N VAL A 212 -3.26 -32.28 3.78
CA VAL A 212 -4.54 -32.67 3.16
C VAL A 212 -4.48 -34.11 2.66
N GLU A 213 -3.43 -34.48 1.92
CA GLU A 213 -3.27 -35.83 1.39
C GLU A 213 -3.09 -36.88 2.50
N SER A 214 -2.33 -36.57 3.55
CA SER A 214 -2.19 -37.45 4.72
C SER A 214 -3.54 -37.69 5.44
N VAL A 215 -4.31 -36.62 5.66
CA VAL A 215 -5.64 -36.72 6.30
C VAL A 215 -6.62 -37.48 5.41
N ARG A 216 -6.59 -37.26 4.09
CA ARG A 216 -7.42 -38.00 3.12
C ARG A 216 -7.09 -39.50 3.12
N ALA A 217 -5.81 -39.87 3.09
CA ALA A 217 -5.38 -41.26 3.17
C ALA A 217 -5.90 -41.91 4.46
N ARG A 218 -5.75 -41.22 5.59
CA ARG A 218 -6.25 -41.71 6.88
C ARG A 218 -7.77 -41.83 6.90
N ALA A 219 -8.50 -40.85 6.37
CA ALA A 219 -9.96 -40.89 6.26
C ALA A 219 -10.41 -42.07 5.40
N ALA A 220 -9.72 -42.36 4.29
CA ALA A 220 -10.03 -43.50 3.43
C ALA A 220 -9.87 -44.83 4.17
N GLU A 221 -8.80 -45.02 4.92
CA GLU A 221 -8.59 -46.20 5.78
C GLU A 221 -9.72 -46.37 6.79
N VAL A 222 -10.02 -45.33 7.57
CA VAL A 222 -11.06 -45.36 8.60
C VAL A 222 -12.44 -45.57 7.98
N ARG A 223 -12.69 -44.99 6.80
CA ARG A 223 -13.96 -45.16 6.09
C ARG A 223 -14.22 -46.61 5.71
N VAL A 224 -13.21 -47.35 5.24
CA VAL A 224 -13.34 -48.79 4.95
C VAL A 224 -13.79 -49.54 6.21
N GLU A 225 -13.20 -49.22 7.36
CA GLU A 225 -13.59 -49.84 8.63
C GLU A 225 -15.01 -49.46 9.05
N VAL A 226 -15.36 -48.18 9.00
CA VAL A 226 -16.68 -47.66 9.39
C VAL A 226 -17.79 -48.26 8.52
N VAL A 227 -17.63 -48.26 7.19
CA VAL A 227 -18.61 -48.82 6.25
C VAL A 227 -18.85 -50.31 6.52
N ALA A 228 -17.81 -51.07 6.86
CA ALA A 228 -17.95 -52.49 7.19
C ALA A 228 -18.62 -52.72 8.56
N LYS A 229 -18.46 -51.79 9.50
CA LYS A 229 -18.79 -51.99 10.92
C LYS A 229 -20.04 -51.27 11.39
N ILE A 230 -20.50 -50.24 10.69
CA ILE A 230 -21.52 -49.31 11.17
C ILE A 230 -22.57 -49.08 10.08
N VAL A 231 -23.85 -49.20 10.45
CA VAL A 231 -24.98 -48.86 9.58
C VAL A 231 -25.08 -47.35 9.48
N GLY A 232 -25.30 -46.82 8.28
CA GLY A 232 -25.57 -45.40 8.07
C GLY A 232 -25.05 -44.89 6.74
N ASP A 233 -25.35 -43.62 6.47
CA ASP A 233 -24.67 -42.85 5.43
C ASP A 233 -23.33 -42.35 5.97
N HIS A 234 -22.26 -42.60 5.23
CA HIS A 234 -20.89 -42.30 5.65
C HIS A 234 -20.26 -41.34 4.65
N PRO A 235 -19.84 -40.15 5.09
CA PRO A 235 -19.37 -39.11 4.18
C PRO A 235 -18.22 -39.63 3.30
N PRO A 236 -18.22 -39.31 1.99
CA PRO A 236 -17.12 -39.67 1.11
C PRO A 236 -15.87 -38.86 1.48
N VAL A 237 -14.69 -39.43 1.21
CA VAL A 237 -13.42 -38.71 1.35
C VAL A 237 -13.34 -37.65 0.23
N PRO A 238 -13.05 -36.38 0.54
CA PRO A 238 -12.93 -35.33 -0.48
C PRO A 238 -11.76 -35.60 -1.44
N THR A 239 -11.91 -35.28 -2.73
CA THR A 239 -10.96 -35.62 -3.81
C THR A 239 -10.50 -34.42 -4.65
N GLU A 240 -10.73 -33.18 -4.18
CA GLU A 240 -10.36 -31.97 -4.91
C GLU A 240 -8.84 -31.90 -5.15
N ASP A 241 -8.44 -31.60 -6.38
CA ASP A 241 -7.04 -31.54 -6.79
C ASP A 241 -6.36 -30.22 -6.38
N VAL A 242 -6.05 -30.13 -5.08
CA VAL A 242 -5.34 -28.97 -4.52
C VAL A 242 -3.84 -28.97 -4.84
N ALA A 243 -3.27 -30.13 -5.17
CA ALA A 243 -1.89 -30.24 -5.61
C ALA A 243 -1.73 -29.65 -7.02
N GLY A 244 -2.60 -30.03 -7.96
CA GLY A 244 -2.64 -29.46 -9.30
C GLY A 244 -2.94 -27.96 -9.30
N ALA A 245 -3.79 -27.47 -8.39
CA ALA A 245 -4.02 -26.03 -8.22
C ALA A 245 -2.74 -25.28 -7.78
N LEU A 246 -1.98 -25.85 -6.84
CA LEU A 246 -0.70 -25.29 -6.41
C LEU A 246 0.37 -25.34 -7.52
N ASP A 247 0.43 -26.45 -8.27
CA ASP A 247 1.36 -26.59 -9.40
C ASP A 247 1.02 -25.63 -10.55
N GLY A 248 -0.27 -25.44 -10.84
CA GLY A 248 -0.74 -24.43 -11.78
C GLY A 248 -0.36 -23.01 -11.36
N LEU A 249 -0.41 -22.70 -10.06
CA LEU A 249 0.07 -21.41 -9.54
C LEU A 249 1.58 -21.24 -9.73
N ARG A 250 2.38 -22.28 -9.43
CA ARG A 250 3.83 -22.26 -9.66
C ARG A 250 4.19 -22.06 -11.13
N GLY A 251 3.51 -22.76 -12.03
CA GLY A 251 3.77 -22.70 -13.46
C GLY A 251 3.46 -21.34 -14.10
N ARG A 252 2.57 -20.55 -13.49
CA ARG A 252 2.25 -19.19 -13.95
C ARG A 252 3.20 -18.13 -13.41
N PHE A 253 3.95 -18.39 -12.35
CA PHE A 253 4.90 -17.43 -11.81
C PHE A 253 6.00 -17.12 -12.85
N PRO A 254 6.39 -15.84 -13.06
CA PRO A 254 6.08 -14.65 -12.25
C PRO A 254 4.77 -13.91 -12.60
N ASP A 255 4.00 -14.40 -13.57
CA ASP A 255 2.75 -13.80 -14.06
C ASP A 255 1.53 -14.21 -13.23
N VAL A 256 1.60 -13.90 -11.94
CA VAL A 256 0.53 -14.18 -10.97
C VAL A 256 0.07 -12.90 -10.28
N ALA A 257 -1.24 -12.80 -10.05
CA ALA A 257 -1.84 -11.74 -9.25
C ALA A 257 -2.05 -12.19 -7.80
N GLU A 258 -2.23 -11.23 -6.88
CA GLU A 258 -2.53 -11.54 -5.47
C GLU A 258 -3.81 -12.38 -5.31
N SER A 259 -4.81 -12.14 -6.17
CA SER A 259 -6.04 -12.92 -6.22
C SER A 259 -5.83 -14.38 -6.60
N ASP A 260 -4.81 -14.68 -7.41
CA ASP A 260 -4.47 -16.05 -7.79
C ASP A 260 -3.94 -16.85 -6.60
N VAL A 261 -3.03 -16.24 -5.84
CA VAL A 261 -2.46 -16.86 -4.65
C VAL A 261 -3.54 -17.04 -3.57
N ALA A 262 -4.35 -16.01 -3.33
CA ALA A 262 -5.46 -16.04 -2.38
C ALA A 262 -6.51 -17.11 -2.73
N ALA A 263 -6.80 -17.33 -4.03
CA ALA A 263 -7.71 -18.37 -4.48
C ALA A 263 -7.18 -19.78 -4.13
N VAL A 264 -5.88 -20.03 -4.36
CA VAL A 264 -5.26 -21.32 -3.99
C VAL A 264 -5.17 -21.48 -2.48
N GLU A 265 -4.82 -20.44 -1.72
CA GLU A 265 -4.83 -20.46 -0.25
C GLU A 265 -6.21 -20.83 0.31
N THR A 266 -7.27 -20.21 -0.24
CA THR A 266 -8.65 -20.51 0.13
C THR A 266 -9.02 -21.96 -0.24
N ALA A 267 -8.69 -22.40 -1.44
CA ALA A 267 -9.01 -23.76 -1.91
C ALA A 267 -8.33 -24.85 -1.07
N VAL A 268 -7.03 -24.70 -0.80
CA VAL A 268 -6.25 -25.63 0.02
C VAL A 268 -6.76 -25.63 1.46
N GLY A 269 -7.00 -24.45 2.04
CA GLY A 269 -7.55 -24.32 3.40
C GLY A 269 -8.92 -24.99 3.54
N ALA A 270 -9.80 -24.80 2.56
CA ALA A 270 -11.11 -25.42 2.55
C ALA A 270 -11.05 -26.95 2.39
N ALA A 271 -10.14 -27.46 1.56
CA ALA A 271 -9.91 -28.91 1.43
C ALA A 271 -9.37 -29.52 2.73
N ALA A 272 -8.45 -28.83 3.41
CA ALA A 272 -7.93 -29.27 4.70
C ALA A 272 -9.02 -29.32 5.78
N ALA A 273 -9.89 -28.32 5.84
CA ALA A 273 -11.02 -28.31 6.76
C ALA A 273 -11.97 -29.48 6.50
N ARG A 274 -12.38 -29.69 5.24
CA ARG A 274 -13.28 -30.79 4.85
C ARG A 274 -12.68 -32.16 5.14
N ALA A 275 -11.41 -32.38 4.80
CA ALA A 275 -10.75 -33.67 5.06
C ALA A 275 -10.70 -33.99 6.55
N ARG A 276 -10.39 -33.01 7.41
CA ARG A 276 -10.38 -33.19 8.87
C ARG A 276 -11.78 -33.44 9.43
N GLU A 277 -12.79 -32.74 8.94
CA GLU A 277 -14.19 -32.94 9.35
C GLU A 277 -14.67 -34.36 9.03
N VAL A 278 -14.40 -34.85 7.82
CA VAL A 278 -14.74 -36.21 7.41
C VAL A 278 -14.01 -37.23 8.28
N LEU A 279 -12.71 -37.07 8.51
CA LEU A 279 -11.96 -37.97 9.39
C LEU A 279 -12.55 -38.00 10.81
N ALA A 280 -12.82 -36.83 11.39
CA ALA A 280 -13.37 -36.70 12.74
C ALA A 280 -14.76 -37.36 12.86
N HIS A 281 -15.62 -37.20 11.85
CA HIS A 281 -16.92 -37.87 11.80
C HIS A 281 -16.76 -39.39 11.81
N LEU A 282 -15.92 -39.93 10.92
CA LEU A 282 -15.70 -41.37 10.78
C LEU A 282 -15.09 -41.98 12.05
N THR A 283 -14.06 -41.37 12.63
CA THR A 283 -13.47 -41.84 13.89
C THR A 283 -14.47 -41.75 15.03
N GLY A 284 -15.25 -40.66 15.10
CA GLY A 284 -16.29 -40.47 16.11
C GLY A 284 -17.36 -41.57 16.09
N SER A 285 -17.72 -42.10 14.91
CA SER A 285 -18.63 -43.24 14.82
C SER A 285 -18.05 -44.53 15.42
N LEU A 286 -16.76 -44.82 15.20
CA LEU A 286 -16.08 -45.97 15.79
C LEU A 286 -15.93 -45.83 17.30
N ASP A 287 -15.50 -44.64 17.74
CA ASP A 287 -15.33 -44.33 19.16
C ASP A 287 -16.66 -44.46 19.91
N ARG A 288 -17.75 -43.98 19.31
CA ARG A 288 -19.09 -44.12 19.87
C ARG A 288 -19.50 -45.58 20.02
N ARG A 289 -19.17 -46.44 19.05
CA ARG A 289 -19.40 -47.89 19.18
C ARG A 289 -18.61 -48.49 20.33
N ALA A 290 -17.33 -48.13 20.46
CA ALA A 290 -16.47 -48.60 21.54
C ALA A 290 -16.97 -48.15 22.92
N GLU A 291 -17.38 -46.88 23.05
CA GLU A 291 -17.96 -46.33 24.27
C GLU A 291 -19.22 -47.08 24.69
N LEU A 292 -20.16 -47.31 23.77
CA LEU A 292 -21.41 -48.02 24.06
C LEU A 292 -21.14 -49.45 24.55
N ARG A 293 -20.15 -50.14 23.97
CA ARG A 293 -19.73 -51.48 24.42
C ARG A 293 -19.14 -51.43 25.83
N GLY A 294 -18.20 -50.52 26.08
CA GLY A 294 -17.61 -50.35 27.41
C GLY A 294 -18.65 -50.01 28.48
N ARG A 295 -19.63 -49.16 28.15
CA ARG A 295 -20.76 -48.86 29.04
C ARG A 295 -21.62 -50.08 29.32
N LEU A 296 -21.95 -50.87 28.29
CA LEU A 296 -22.72 -52.10 28.46
C LEU A 296 -22.00 -53.07 29.42
N ASP A 297 -20.70 -53.26 29.22
CA ASP A 297 -19.88 -54.14 30.06
C ASP A 297 -19.78 -53.64 31.51
N ALA A 298 -19.63 -52.32 31.72
CA ALA A 298 -19.59 -51.73 33.05
C ALA A 298 -20.90 -51.91 33.82
N TYR A 299 -22.06 -51.69 33.17
CA TYR A 299 -23.36 -51.91 33.81
C TYR A 299 -23.64 -53.39 34.09
N ARG A 300 -23.13 -54.29 33.23
CA ARG A 300 -23.18 -55.73 33.48
C ARG A 300 -22.39 -56.11 34.73
N ALA A 301 -21.18 -55.58 34.88
CA ALA A 301 -20.36 -55.81 36.07
C ALA A 301 -21.03 -55.28 37.34
N LYS A 302 -21.66 -54.09 37.27
CA LYS A 302 -22.42 -53.49 38.38
C LYS A 302 -23.61 -54.37 38.79
N ALA A 303 -24.40 -54.86 37.84
CA ALA A 303 -25.53 -55.74 38.11
C ALA A 303 -25.08 -57.04 38.81
N ALA A 304 -24.02 -57.66 38.30
CA ALA A 304 -23.45 -58.87 38.89
C ALA A 304 -22.91 -58.65 40.31
N GLY A 305 -22.15 -57.57 40.54
CA GLY A 305 -21.61 -57.22 41.86
C GLY A 305 -22.68 -56.90 42.92
N ARG A 306 -23.91 -56.60 42.51
CA ARG A 306 -25.07 -56.39 43.39
C ARG A 306 -25.97 -57.62 43.52
N GLY A 307 -25.55 -58.77 42.98
CA GLY A 307 -26.26 -60.04 43.09
C GLY A 307 -27.39 -60.26 42.07
N PHE A 308 -27.48 -59.43 41.03
CA PHE A 308 -28.49 -59.56 39.96
C PHE A 308 -27.93 -60.21 38.69
N ALA A 309 -26.90 -61.05 38.83
CA ALA A 309 -26.25 -61.71 37.69
C ALA A 309 -27.19 -62.65 36.91
N GLU A 310 -28.14 -63.28 37.60
CA GLU A 310 -29.09 -64.26 37.06
C GLU A 310 -30.49 -63.69 36.83
N ASP A 311 -30.68 -62.37 37.00
CA ASP A 311 -31.98 -61.74 36.75
C ASP A 311 -32.37 -61.89 35.27
N ALA A 312 -33.49 -62.58 35.03
CA ALA A 312 -33.92 -62.97 33.69
C ALA A 312 -34.18 -61.77 32.76
N GLU A 313 -34.75 -60.68 33.28
CA GLU A 313 -35.07 -59.49 32.49
C GLU A 313 -33.79 -58.72 32.12
N LEU A 314 -32.88 -58.54 33.08
CA LEU A 314 -31.59 -57.92 32.82
C LEU A 314 -30.76 -58.72 31.81
N LEU A 315 -30.81 -60.05 31.86
CA LEU A 315 -30.14 -60.90 30.89
C LEU A 315 -30.72 -60.72 29.48
N VAL A 316 -32.04 -60.57 29.33
CA VAL A 316 -32.69 -60.30 28.04
C VAL A 316 -32.27 -58.94 27.49
N LEU A 317 -32.37 -57.88 28.30
CA LEU A 317 -31.99 -56.52 27.90
C LEU A 317 -30.51 -56.41 27.55
N HIS A 318 -29.64 -57.08 28.31
CA HIS A 318 -28.20 -57.16 28.01
C HIS A 318 -27.94 -57.89 26.68
N ARG A 319 -28.58 -59.03 26.43
CA ARG A 319 -28.46 -59.74 25.15
C ARG A 319 -28.89 -58.87 23.97
N GLN A 320 -30.04 -58.20 24.07
CA GLN A 320 -30.52 -57.29 23.03
C GLN A 320 -29.52 -56.18 22.72
N ALA A 321 -28.94 -55.54 23.75
CA ALA A 321 -27.91 -54.52 23.56
C ALA A 321 -26.61 -55.10 22.97
N ARG A 322 -26.20 -56.30 23.41
CA ARG A 322 -25.03 -57.00 22.89
C ARG A 322 -25.21 -57.36 21.41
N ASP A 323 -26.35 -57.92 21.02
CA ASP A 323 -26.59 -58.37 19.65
C ASP A 323 -26.49 -57.20 18.67
N VAL A 324 -27.05 -56.03 19.02
CA VAL A 324 -26.94 -54.81 18.22
C VAL A 324 -25.50 -54.28 18.17
N LEU A 325 -24.81 -54.15 19.31
CA LEU A 325 -23.48 -53.53 19.36
C LEU A 325 -22.36 -54.41 18.79
N PHE A 326 -22.49 -55.73 18.90
CA PHE A 326 -21.51 -56.71 18.42
C PHE A 326 -21.81 -57.24 17.02
N GLY A 327 -23.00 -56.97 16.48
CA GLY A 327 -23.33 -57.19 15.08
C GLY A 327 -22.47 -56.34 14.12
N ALA A 328 -22.32 -56.82 12.88
CA ALA A 328 -21.66 -56.12 11.79
C ALA A 328 -22.54 -56.17 10.53
N PRO A 329 -23.04 -55.03 10.04
CA PRO A 329 -22.86 -53.66 10.56
C PRO A 329 -23.70 -53.38 11.82
N CYS A 330 -23.22 -52.49 12.70
CA CYS A 330 -23.86 -52.06 13.94
C CYS A 330 -24.69 -50.79 13.73
N ASP A 331 -25.96 -50.80 14.14
CA ASP A 331 -26.78 -49.59 14.22
C ASP A 331 -26.50 -48.86 15.55
N LEU A 332 -25.82 -47.71 15.47
CA LEU A 332 -25.46 -46.91 16.65
C LEU A 332 -26.68 -46.29 17.36
N GLY A 333 -27.72 -45.96 16.61
CA GLY A 333 -28.96 -45.41 17.15
C GLY A 333 -29.71 -46.45 17.97
N ALA A 334 -29.95 -47.62 17.36
CA ALA A 334 -30.54 -48.76 18.05
C ALA A 334 -29.68 -49.22 19.25
N GLY A 335 -28.36 -49.24 19.09
CA GLY A 335 -27.41 -49.60 20.15
C GLY A 335 -27.48 -48.64 21.34
N THR A 336 -27.57 -47.33 21.09
CA THR A 336 -27.74 -46.33 22.15
C THR A 336 -29.02 -46.54 22.95
N VAL A 337 -30.14 -46.79 22.26
CA VAL A 337 -31.44 -47.06 22.93
C VAL A 337 -31.37 -48.34 23.76
N ALA A 338 -30.78 -49.41 23.23
CA ALA A 338 -30.67 -50.68 23.92
C ALA A 338 -29.81 -50.59 25.19
N VAL A 339 -28.65 -49.91 25.12
CA VAL A 339 -27.80 -49.66 26.30
C VAL A 339 -28.52 -48.82 27.36
N LEU A 340 -29.24 -47.76 26.96
CA LEU A 340 -29.97 -46.93 27.91
C LEU A 340 -31.10 -47.69 28.61
N ARG A 341 -31.82 -48.56 27.89
CA ARG A 341 -32.85 -49.42 28.48
C ARG A 341 -32.25 -50.37 29.52
N TYR A 342 -31.15 -51.04 29.18
CA TYR A 342 -30.43 -51.91 30.11
C TYR A 342 -29.93 -51.14 31.34
N GLN A 343 -29.26 -50.00 31.13
CA GLN A 343 -28.75 -49.13 32.19
C GLN A 343 -29.86 -48.73 33.18
N ARG A 344 -31.01 -48.27 32.69
CA ARG A 344 -32.15 -47.88 33.54
C ARG A 344 -32.68 -49.05 34.36
N ALA A 345 -32.81 -50.23 33.76
CA ALA A 345 -33.28 -51.42 34.45
C ALA A 345 -32.31 -51.90 35.53
N VAL A 346 -30.99 -51.80 35.29
CA VAL A 346 -29.96 -52.11 36.29
C VAL A 346 -30.06 -51.14 37.47
N LEU A 347 -30.12 -49.83 37.20
CA LEU A 347 -30.19 -48.82 38.25
C LEU A 347 -31.43 -49.01 39.14
N ALA A 348 -32.61 -49.15 38.53
CA ALA A 348 -33.87 -49.35 39.25
C ALA A 348 -33.82 -50.55 40.22
N ARG A 349 -33.20 -51.67 39.82
CA ARG A 349 -33.04 -52.86 40.68
C ARG A 349 -32.01 -52.66 41.79
N THR A 350 -30.90 -51.99 41.47
CA THR A 350 -29.82 -51.78 42.45
C THR A 350 -30.13 -50.69 43.47
N GLU A 351 -31.06 -49.80 43.18
CA GLU A 351 -31.50 -48.70 44.06
C GLU A 351 -32.75 -49.07 44.88
N ALA A 352 -33.56 -50.03 44.40
CA ALA A 352 -34.68 -50.59 45.16
C ALA A 352 -34.27 -51.57 46.28
N ARG A 353 -32.96 -51.78 46.48
CA ARG A 353 -32.37 -52.70 47.47
C ARG A 353 -31.54 -51.92 48.48
#